data_AF-A0A956WIM9-F1
#
_entry.id   AF-A0A956WIM9-F1
#
_cell.length_a   1.000
_cell.length_b   1.000
_cell.length_c   1.000
_cell.angle_alpha   90.00
_cell.angle_beta   90.00
_cell.angle_gamma   90.00
#
_symmetry.space_group_name_H-M   'P 1'
#
loop_
_entity.id
_entity.type
_entity.pdbx_description
1 polymer ?
#
loop_
_entity_poly.entity_id
_entity_poly.type
_entity_poly.pdbx_seq_one_letter_code
_entity_poly.pdbx_strand_id
1 'polypeptide(L)' 'MSGSNGTTFDNDKLTIGGVTFESRLMLGTGKYRDSAEMNAAFSAAGSQIITVALRRIDFDDPKSRSVL' A
#
# COMPACT_ATOMS: atom_id res chain seq x y z
N MET A 1 -41.06 -17.19 8.38
CA MET A 1 -39.78 -17.33 9.11
C MET A 1 -38.69 -16.69 8.26
N SER A 2 -38.28 -15.47 8.59
CA SER A 2 -37.33 -14.68 7.81
C SER A 2 -35.97 -14.65 8.52
N GLY A 3 -34.93 -15.02 7.77
CA GLY A 3 -33.60 -14.40 7.76
C GLY A 3 -32.73 -14.39 9.02
N SER A 4 -31.56 -15.03 8.93
CA SER A 4 -30.27 -14.39 9.24
C SER A 4 -29.11 -15.37 8.97
N ASN A 5 -28.61 -15.40 7.72
CA ASN A 5 -27.26 -15.88 7.46
C ASN A 5 -26.28 -14.76 7.86
N GLY A 6 -26.12 -14.56 9.17
CA GLY A 6 -25.11 -13.68 9.73
C GLY A 6 -23.75 -14.36 9.67
N THR A 7 -23.11 -14.39 8.51
CA THR A 7 -21.65 -14.52 8.48
C THR A 7 -21.11 -13.29 9.19
N THR A 8 -20.64 -13.45 10.42
CA THR A 8 -19.85 -12.42 11.10
C THR A 8 -18.70 -12.08 10.17
N PHE A 9 -18.80 -10.94 9.48
CA PHE A 9 -17.68 -10.36 8.78
C PHE A 9 -16.73 -9.90 9.89
N ASP A 10 -15.91 -10.82 10.41
CA ASP A 10 -14.61 -10.44 10.93
C ASP A 10 -14.05 -9.52 9.86
N ASN A 11 -14.00 -8.21 10.17
CA ASN A 11 -13.63 -7.14 9.26
C ASN A 11 -12.61 -7.69 8.26
N ASP A 12 -12.91 -7.59 6.96
CA ASP A 12 -12.23 -8.31 5.87
C ASP A 12 -10.77 -7.85 5.71
N LYS A 13 -9.98 -8.08 6.75
CA LYS A 13 -8.61 -7.63 6.96
C LYS A 13 -7.67 -8.56 6.21
N LEU A 14 -6.52 -8.03 5.84
CA LEU A 14 -5.46 -8.77 5.16
C LEU A 14 -4.26 -8.89 6.08
N THR A 15 -3.80 -10.11 6.34
CA THR A 15 -2.59 -10.33 7.15
C THR A 15 -1.47 -10.89 6.27
N ILE A 16 -0.33 -10.19 6.22
CA ILE A 16 0.86 -10.62 5.47
C ILE A 16 2.06 -10.57 6.41
N GLY A 17 2.74 -11.70 6.61
CA GLY A 17 3.94 -11.77 7.45
C GLY A 17 3.73 -11.33 8.91
N GLY A 18 2.50 -11.47 9.44
CA GLY A 18 2.15 -11.03 10.79
C GLY A 18 1.72 -9.56 10.91
N VAL A 19 1.73 -8.80 9.82
CA VAL A 19 1.18 -7.43 9.78
C VAL A 19 -0.24 -7.46 9.22
N THR A 20 -1.17 -6.85 9.94
CA THR A 20 -2.59 -6.78 9.57
C THR A 20 -2.92 -5.43 8.96
N PHE A 21 -3.63 -5.44 7.83
CA PHE A 21 -4.09 -4.29 7.07
C PHE A 21 -5.62 -4.29 7.02
N GLU A 22 -6.20 -3.10 7.15
CA GLU A 22 -7.63 -2.86 6.92
C GLU A 22 -7.93 -2.74 5.41
N SER A 23 -7.01 -2.14 4.66
CA SER A 23 -7.12 -1.96 3.20
C SER A 23 -6.43 -3.08 2.45
N ARG A 24 -7.16 -3.66 1.48
CA ARG A 24 -6.64 -4.68 0.54
C ARG A 24 -6.13 -4.08 -0.77
N LEU A 25 -6.18 -2.77 -0.91
CA LEU A 25 -5.72 -2.07 -2.10
C LEU A 25 -4.23 -1.76 -1.97
N MET A 26 -3.42 -2.41 -2.80
CA MET A 26 -2.00 -2.12 -2.92
C MET A 26 -1.78 -1.11 -4.06
N LEU A 27 -0.99 -0.06 -3.82
CA LEU A 27 -0.64 0.93 -4.84
C LEU A 27 0.87 0.91 -5.12
N GLY A 28 1.25 1.33 -6.32
CA GLY A 28 2.65 1.55 -6.68
C GLY A 28 2.96 3.04 -6.77
N THR A 29 4.23 3.40 -6.70
CA THR A 29 4.68 4.80 -6.85
C THR A 29 4.92 5.23 -8.30
N GLY A 30 4.68 4.35 -9.27
CA GLY A 30 4.89 4.65 -10.69
C GLY A 30 3.77 5.50 -11.31
N LYS A 31 4.11 6.27 -12.35
CA LYS A 31 3.18 6.96 -13.26
C LYS A 31 2.33 8.10 -12.66
N TYR A 32 2.77 8.72 -11.56
CA TYR A 32 2.22 10.01 -11.08
C TYR A 32 2.98 11.18 -11.70
N ARG A 33 2.33 12.34 -11.87
CA ARG A 33 2.96 13.52 -12.48
C ARG A 33 3.99 14.14 -11.53
N ASP A 34 3.68 14.16 -10.24
CA ASP A 34 4.54 14.65 -9.18
C ASP A 34 4.24 13.96 -7.84
N SER A 35 5.08 14.23 -6.84
CA SER A 35 4.95 13.62 -5.50
C SER A 35 3.72 14.09 -4.74
N ALA A 36 3.21 15.30 -5.02
CA ALA A 36 2.02 15.82 -4.35
C ALA A 36 0.75 15.10 -4.81
N GLU A 37 0.60 14.90 -6.12
CA GLU A 37 -0.47 14.10 -6.71
C GLU A 37 -0.42 12.64 -6.22
N MET A 38 0.77 12.04 -6.18
CA MET A 38 0.97 10.70 -5.65
C MET A 38 0.49 10.56 -4.20
N ASN A 39 0.93 11.47 -3.31
CA ASN A 39 0.55 11.46 -1.91
C ASN A 39 -0.96 11.69 -1.72
N ALA A 40 -1.55 12.60 -2.50
CA ALA A 40 -2.98 12.84 -2.49
C ALA A 40 -3.77 11.60 -2.92
N ALA A 41 -3.31 10.91 -3.96
CA ALA A 41 -3.92 9.66 -4.43
C ALA A 41 -3.85 8.55 -3.39
N PHE A 42 -2.72 8.39 -2.71
CA PHE A 42 -2.56 7.38 -1.65
C PHE A 42 -3.49 7.64 -0.47
N SER A 43 -3.58 8.91 -0.03
CA SER A 43 -4.47 9.30 1.05
C SER A 43 -5.95 9.11 0.68
N ALA A 44 -6.33 9.48 -0.54
CA ALA A 44 -7.71 9.32 -1.01
C ALA A 44 -8.11 7.85 -1.17
N ALA A 45 -7.18 7.00 -1.59
CA ALA A 45 -7.40 5.57 -1.77
C ALA A 45 -7.41 4.78 -0.44
N GLY A 46 -6.93 5.36 0.66
CA GLY A 46 -6.79 4.65 1.94
C GLY A 46 -5.88 3.43 1.84
N SER A 47 -4.94 3.43 0.90
CA SER A 47 -4.03 2.31 0.69
C SER A 47 -2.99 2.27 1.81
N GLN A 48 -2.83 1.09 2.41
CA GLN A 48 -1.85 0.86 3.49
C GLN A 48 -0.61 0.12 3.01
N ILE A 49 -0.58 -0.27 1.73
CA ILE A 49 0.49 -1.06 1.13
C ILE A 49 0.95 -0.33 -0.14
N ILE A 50 2.11 0.32 -0.06
CA ILE A 50 2.72 1.04 -1.18
C ILE A 50 3.97 0.29 -1.65
N THR A 51 4.05 0.06 -2.95
CA THR A 51 5.17 -0.63 -3.61
C THR A 51 6.08 0.36 -4.30
N VAL A 52 7.39 0.11 -4.21
CA VAL A 52 8.42 0.91 -4.86
C VAL A 52 9.28 0.02 -5.76
N ALA A 53 9.66 0.54 -6.91
CA ALA A 53 10.59 -0.14 -7.81
C ALA A 53 12.03 0.13 -7.36
N LEU A 54 12.66 -0.85 -6.73
CA LEU A 54 14.08 -0.77 -6.38
C LEU A 54 14.94 -0.96 -7.63
N ARG A 55 15.89 -0.04 -7.84
CA ARG A 55 16.98 -0.20 -8.81
C ARG A 55 18.23 -0.71 -8.10
N ARG A 56 19.28 -1.06 -8.84
CA ARG A 56 20.59 -1.34 -8.24
C ARG A 56 21.03 -0.11 -7.44
N ILE A 57 21.13 -0.28 -6.14
CA ILE A 57 21.69 0.71 -5.24
C ILE A 57 23.15 0.33 -5.09
N ASP A 58 24.04 1.25 -5.46
CA ASP A 58 25.44 1.16 -5.07
C ASP A 58 25.53 1.70 -3.64
N PHE A 59 25.91 0.85 -2.70
CA PHE A 59 26.00 1.22 -1.28
C PHE A 59 27.23 2.10 -0.99
N ASP A 60 28.20 2.15 -1.90
CA ASP A 60 29.42 2.95 -1.79
C ASP A 60 29.27 4.36 -2.41
N ASP A 61 28.19 4.62 -3.16
CA ASP A 61 27.87 5.94 -3.70
C ASP A 61 26.76 6.64 -2.89
N PRO A 62 27.08 7.70 -2.11
CA PRO A 62 26.12 8.45 -1.31
C PRO A 62 24.96 9.05 -2.12
N LYS A 63 25.13 9.27 -3.43
CA LYS A 63 24.08 9.82 -4.32
C LYS A 63 23.05 8.78 -4.74
N SER A 64 23.35 7.50 -4.57
CA SER A 64 22.48 6.37 -4.94
C SER A 64 21.48 5.99 -3.84
N ARG A 65 21.45 6.72 -2.72
CA ARG A 65 20.79 6.29 -1.48
C ARG A 65 19.28 6.62 -1.37
N SER A 66 18.66 7.12 -2.43
CA SER A 66 17.23 7.47 -2.39
C SER A 66 16.36 6.36 -2.97
N VAL A 67 15.40 5.90 -2.17
CA VAL A 67 14.32 4.98 -2.57
C VAL A 67 13.07 5.71 -3.07
N LEU A 68 13.06 7.05 -2.93
CA LEU A 68 12.02 7.98 -3.38
C LEU A 68 12.65 9.25 -3.97
#